data_AF-A0A8J4DKR0-F1
#
_entry.id   AF-A0A8J4DKR0-F1
#
_cell.length_a   1.000
_cell.length_b   1.000
_cell.length_c   1.000
_cell.angle_alpha   90.00
_cell.angle_beta   90.00
_cell.angle_gamma   90.00
#
_symmetry.space_group_name_H-M   'P 1'
#
loop_
_entity.id
_entity.type
_entity.pdbx_description
1 polymer ?
#
loop_
_entity_poly.entity_id
_entity_poly.type
_entity_poly.pdbx_seq_one_letter_code
_entity_poly.pdbx_strand_id
1 'polypeptide(L)'
;MIKDENDPLRERTARGVAVYAETFGVPPADLPGVFAGRVGERFAREAVLAAGGPAWNDPALDDRSRSVAVVTALICAGVRGDRLTAHLRRAVRAGLDQPALEVLTVLLSLYVGQARTSPAAEEIHHFFRTDAPTAPARSHGES
;
A
#
# COMPACT_ATOMS: atom_id res chain seq x y z
N MET A 1 1.12 -23.68 -32.18
CA MET A 1 1.82 -22.64 -31.40
C MET A 1 1.37 -22.81 -29.96
N ILE A 2 2.13 -23.57 -29.18
CA ILE A 2 1.83 -23.83 -27.76
C ILE A 2 2.02 -22.49 -27.05
N LYS A 3 0.94 -21.89 -26.56
CA LYS A 3 1.05 -20.79 -25.59
C LYS A 3 1.67 -21.42 -24.36
N ASP A 4 2.93 -21.13 -24.11
CA ASP A 4 3.62 -21.59 -22.92
C ASP A 4 2.83 -21.07 -21.71
N GLU A 5 2.15 -21.99 -21.02
CA GLU A 5 1.22 -21.69 -19.94
C GLU A 5 1.97 -21.12 -18.71
N ASN A 6 3.32 -21.14 -18.77
CA ASN A 6 4.24 -20.77 -17.71
C ASN A 6 5.20 -19.65 -18.11
N ASP A 7 4.73 -18.62 -18.85
CA ASP A 7 5.52 -17.41 -19.14
C ASP A 7 5.82 -16.63 -17.83
N PRO A 8 7.09 -16.56 -17.38
CA PRO A 8 7.46 -15.88 -16.13
C PRO A 8 7.11 -14.40 -16.13
N LEU A 9 7.08 -13.75 -17.30
CA LEU A 9 6.71 -12.35 -17.43
C LEU A 9 5.20 -12.17 -17.24
N ARG A 10 4.40 -13.11 -17.74
CA ARG A 10 2.95 -13.12 -17.57
C ARG A 10 2.58 -13.32 -16.10
N GLU A 11 3.22 -14.26 -15.41
CA GLU A 11 2.99 -14.50 -13.99
C GLU A 11 3.39 -13.28 -13.14
N ARG A 12 4.56 -12.70 -13.42
CA ARG A 12 5.02 -11.46 -12.80
C ARG A 12 4.02 -10.32 -13.01
N THR A 13 3.51 -10.16 -14.22
CA THR A 13 2.49 -9.16 -14.53
C THR A 13 1.23 -9.39 -13.72
N ALA A 14 0.74 -10.63 -13.65
CA ALA A 14 -0.47 -10.98 -12.90
C ALA A 14 -0.33 -10.65 -11.40
N ARG A 15 0.80 -10.98 -10.77
CA ARG A 15 1.08 -10.61 -9.38
C ARG A 15 1.09 -9.09 -9.19
N GLY A 16 1.74 -8.36 -10.08
CA GLY A 16 1.79 -6.89 -10.01
C GLY A 16 0.42 -6.23 -10.17
N VAL A 17 -0.40 -6.75 -11.09
CA VAL A 17 -1.79 -6.31 -11.26
C VAL A 17 -2.58 -6.55 -9.98
N ALA A 18 -2.44 -7.72 -9.35
CA ALA A 18 -3.13 -8.01 -8.08
C ALA A 18 -2.77 -7.01 -6.98
N VAL A 19 -1.49 -6.65 -6.84
CA VAL A 19 -1.03 -5.66 -5.85
C VAL A 19 -1.68 -4.28 -6.06
N TYR A 20 -1.66 -3.78 -7.30
CA TYR A 20 -2.22 -2.45 -7.58
C TYR A 20 -3.75 -2.44 -7.59
N ALA A 21 -4.39 -3.53 -8.04
CA ALA A 21 -5.84 -3.69 -7.99
C ALA A 21 -6.33 -3.67 -6.54
N GLU A 22 -5.65 -4.40 -5.65
CA GLU A 22 -5.92 -4.38 -4.22
C GLU A 22 -5.74 -2.98 -3.62
N THR A 23 -4.62 -2.31 -3.97
CA THR A 23 -4.25 -0.99 -3.44
C THR A 23 -5.22 0.10 -3.90
N PHE A 24 -5.66 0.08 -5.15
CA PHE A 24 -6.60 1.05 -5.71
C PHE A 24 -8.06 0.68 -5.46
N GLY A 25 -8.35 -0.52 -4.98
CA GLY A 25 -9.72 -0.99 -4.77
C GLY A 25 -10.50 -1.17 -6.07
N VAL A 26 -9.84 -1.62 -7.13
CA VAL A 26 -10.46 -1.86 -8.45
C VAL A 26 -10.37 -3.34 -8.84
N PRO A 27 -11.27 -3.86 -9.68
CA PRO A 27 -11.14 -5.22 -10.20
C PRO A 27 -9.81 -5.42 -10.95
N PRO A 28 -9.11 -6.56 -10.79
CA PRO A 28 -7.84 -6.81 -11.48
C PRO A 28 -7.91 -6.69 -13.00
N ALA A 29 -9.05 -7.01 -13.61
CA ALA A 29 -9.27 -6.90 -15.04
C ALA A 29 -9.24 -5.45 -15.55
N ASP A 30 -9.65 -4.49 -14.70
CA ASP A 30 -9.77 -3.08 -15.07
C ASP A 30 -8.46 -2.31 -14.81
N LEU A 31 -7.60 -2.85 -13.92
CA LEU A 31 -6.40 -2.17 -13.45
C LEU A 31 -5.47 -1.71 -14.59
N PRO A 32 -5.16 -2.52 -15.64
CA PRO A 32 -4.27 -2.07 -16.70
C PRO A 32 -4.72 -0.75 -17.36
N GLY A 33 -6.02 -0.63 -17.65
CA GLY A 33 -6.59 0.58 -18.25
C GLY A 33 -6.63 1.75 -17.28
N VAL A 34 -7.11 1.51 -16.05
CA VAL A 34 -7.19 2.54 -15.00
C VAL A 34 -5.80 3.10 -14.68
N PHE A 35 -4.80 2.23 -14.54
CA PHE A 35 -3.46 2.65 -14.14
C PHE A 35 -2.76 3.36 -15.30
N ALA A 36 -2.81 2.80 -16.51
CA ALA A 36 -2.25 3.46 -17.70
C ALA A 36 -2.89 4.84 -17.95
N GLY A 37 -4.21 4.97 -17.74
CA GLY A 37 -4.89 6.28 -17.83
C GLY A 37 -4.40 7.29 -16.79
N ARG A 38 -3.98 6.83 -15.61
CA ARG A 38 -3.49 7.70 -14.52
C ARG A 38 -2.03 8.13 -14.68
N VAL A 39 -1.14 7.25 -15.13
CA VAL A 39 0.32 7.47 -15.11
C VAL A 39 1.03 7.24 -16.44
N GLY A 40 0.29 6.91 -17.49
CA GLY A 40 0.81 6.55 -18.80
C GLY A 40 1.24 5.08 -18.91
N GLU A 41 1.14 4.51 -20.11
CA GLU A 41 1.37 3.08 -20.36
C GLU A 41 2.76 2.58 -19.95
N ARG A 42 3.79 3.36 -20.27
CA ARG A 42 5.19 2.97 -20.00
C ARG A 42 5.45 2.86 -18.50
N PHE A 43 5.02 3.85 -17.74
CA PHE A 43 5.18 3.83 -16.29
C PHE A 43 4.32 2.73 -15.68
N ALA A 44 3.05 2.61 -16.07
CA ALA A 44 2.14 1.60 -15.54
C ALA A 44 2.70 0.19 -15.72
N ARG A 45 3.25 -0.12 -16.91
CA ARG A 45 3.89 -1.41 -17.17
C ARG A 45 5.07 -1.67 -16.24
N GLU A 46 6.02 -0.74 -16.13
CA GLU A 46 7.20 -0.95 -15.27
C GLU A 46 6.82 -1.04 -13.79
N ALA A 47 5.85 -0.23 -13.35
CA ALA A 47 5.34 -0.28 -11.99
C ALA A 47 4.70 -1.63 -11.66
N VAL A 48 3.84 -2.15 -12.55
CA VAL A 48 3.23 -3.48 -12.41
C VAL A 48 4.32 -4.57 -12.36
N LEU A 49 5.30 -4.54 -13.25
CA LEU A 49 6.40 -5.51 -13.22
C LEU A 49 7.23 -5.40 -11.94
N ALA A 50 7.48 -4.20 -11.43
CA ALA A 50 8.18 -3.99 -10.17
C ALA A 50 7.40 -4.59 -8.99
N ALA A 51 6.10 -4.29 -8.88
CA ALA A 51 5.22 -4.83 -7.85
C ALA A 51 5.04 -6.35 -7.93
N GLY A 52 5.07 -6.93 -9.13
CA GLY A 52 5.04 -8.38 -9.33
C GLY A 52 6.38 -9.09 -9.11
N GLY A 53 7.45 -8.32 -8.89
CA GLY A 53 8.79 -8.81 -8.64
C GLY A 53 8.95 -9.51 -7.29
N PRO A 54 10.13 -10.10 -7.05
CA PRO A 54 10.41 -10.88 -5.85
C PRO A 54 10.33 -10.03 -4.59
N ALA A 55 10.82 -8.78 -4.62
CA ALA A 55 10.89 -7.92 -3.44
C ALA A 55 9.54 -7.67 -2.75
N TRP A 56 8.46 -7.49 -3.52
CA TRP A 56 7.14 -7.27 -2.94
C TRP A 56 6.55 -8.56 -2.34
N ASN A 57 6.84 -9.71 -2.94
CA ASN A 57 6.26 -11.01 -2.55
C ASN A 57 7.23 -11.84 -1.70
N ASP A 58 8.34 -11.25 -1.24
CA ASP A 58 9.34 -11.95 -0.45
C ASP A 58 8.78 -12.28 0.94
N PRO A 59 8.77 -13.57 1.35
CA PRO A 59 8.21 -13.99 2.64
C PRO A 59 9.06 -13.56 3.83
N ALA A 60 10.29 -13.08 3.63
CA ALA A 60 11.11 -12.55 4.71
C ALA A 60 10.52 -11.26 5.35
N LEU A 61 9.54 -10.63 4.70
CA LEU A 61 8.82 -9.48 5.21
C LEU A 61 7.31 -9.77 5.23
N ASP A 62 6.70 -9.79 6.42
CA ASP A 62 5.25 -9.92 6.55
C ASP A 62 4.51 -8.66 6.04
N ASP A 63 3.21 -8.79 5.77
CA ASP A 63 2.41 -7.69 5.21
C ASP A 63 2.27 -6.49 6.13
N ARG A 64 2.29 -6.71 7.45
CA ARG A 64 2.20 -5.63 8.45
C ARG A 64 3.46 -4.79 8.41
N SER A 65 4.62 -5.43 8.45
CA SER A 65 5.96 -4.84 8.38
C SER A 65 6.17 -4.12 7.04
N ARG A 66 5.75 -4.72 5.92
CA ARG A 66 5.76 -4.09 4.59
C ARG A 66 4.91 -2.82 4.57
N SER A 67 3.71 -2.86 5.17
CA SER A 67 2.83 -1.70 5.24
C SER A 67 3.40 -0.57 6.09
N VAL A 68 4.04 -0.88 7.23
CA VAL A 68 4.76 0.11 8.05
C VAL A 68 5.85 0.79 7.22
N ALA A 69 6.68 0.03 6.50
CA ALA A 69 7.77 0.56 5.70
C ALA A 69 7.27 1.50 4.58
N VAL A 70 6.22 1.09 3.86
CA VAL A 70 5.64 1.90 2.77
C VAL A 70 5.00 3.18 3.30
N VAL A 71 4.16 3.09 4.34
CA VAL A 71 3.52 4.28 4.93
C VAL A 71 4.58 5.25 5.45
N THR A 72 5.63 4.74 6.11
CA THR A 72 6.77 5.55 6.55
C THR A 72 7.43 6.28 5.40
N ALA A 73 7.75 5.59 4.30
CA ALA A 73 8.37 6.18 3.13
C ALA A 73 7.51 7.31 2.52
N LEU A 74 6.19 7.11 2.44
CA LEU A 74 5.25 8.11 1.93
C LEU A 74 5.19 9.36 2.81
N ILE A 75 5.12 9.18 4.13
CA ILE A 75 5.12 10.28 5.10
C ILE A 75 6.42 11.08 4.99
N CYS A 76 7.57 10.40 5.00
CA CYS A 76 8.87 11.05 4.87
C CYS A 76 9.03 11.82 3.55
N ALA A 77 8.48 11.28 2.45
CA ALA A 77 8.45 11.95 1.16
C ALA A 77 7.43 13.11 1.08
N GLY A 78 6.52 13.23 2.07
CA GLY A 78 5.42 14.19 2.07
C GLY A 78 4.33 13.88 1.04
N VAL A 79 4.12 12.61 0.72
CA VAL A 79 3.03 12.17 -0.16
C VAL A 79 1.70 12.27 0.59
N ARG A 80 0.68 12.81 -0.09
CA ARG A 80 -0.65 13.12 0.45
C ARG A 80 -1.78 12.65 -0.46
N GLY A 81 -3.00 12.69 0.04
CA GLY A 81 -4.23 12.40 -0.70
C GLY A 81 -4.32 10.93 -1.10
N ASP A 82 -4.97 10.66 -2.24
CA ASP A 82 -5.35 9.30 -2.67
C ASP A 82 -4.21 8.28 -2.60
N ARG A 83 -2.96 8.72 -2.82
CA ARG A 83 -1.79 7.83 -2.75
C ARG A 83 -1.54 7.36 -1.31
N LEU A 84 -1.55 8.26 -0.34
CA LEU A 84 -1.42 7.89 1.07
C LEU A 84 -2.65 7.09 1.50
N THR A 85 -3.86 7.54 1.16
CA THR A 85 -5.12 6.86 1.50
C THR A 85 -5.15 5.40 1.00
N ALA A 86 -4.71 5.14 -0.23
CA ALA A 86 -4.64 3.78 -0.79
C ALA A 86 -3.73 2.85 0.04
N HIS A 87 -2.58 3.36 0.50
CA HIS A 87 -1.67 2.60 1.34
C HIS A 87 -2.13 2.48 2.80
N LEU A 88 -2.92 3.43 3.31
CA LEU A 88 -3.59 3.29 4.62
C LEU A 88 -4.64 2.17 4.60
N ARG A 89 -5.43 2.03 3.52
CA ARG A 89 -6.36 0.89 3.36
C ARG A 89 -5.64 -0.46 3.38
N ARG A 90 -4.50 -0.56 2.68
CA ARG A 90 -3.64 -1.75 2.73
C ARG A 90 -3.11 -2.01 4.14
N ALA A 91 -2.62 -0.96 4.81
CA ALA A 91 -2.12 -1.07 6.17
C ALA A 91 -3.18 -1.62 7.14
N VAL A 92 -4.44 -1.17 7.04
CA VAL A 92 -5.55 -1.69 7.84
C VAL A 92 -5.80 -3.17 7.58
N ARG A 93 -5.82 -3.61 6.31
CA ARG A 93 -5.96 -5.04 5.97
C ARG A 93 -4.80 -5.88 6.49
N ALA A 94 -3.60 -5.31 6.50
CA ALA A 94 -2.41 -5.92 7.09
C ALA A 94 -2.38 -5.84 8.64
N GLY A 95 -3.45 -5.36 9.27
CA GLY A 95 -3.58 -5.30 10.72
C GLY A 95 -2.87 -4.11 11.35
N LEU A 96 -2.83 -2.94 10.71
CA LEU A 96 -2.53 -1.66 11.36
C LEU A 96 -3.83 -0.89 11.64
N ASP A 97 -4.10 -0.63 12.90
CA ASP A 97 -5.22 0.17 13.38
C ASP A 97 -4.80 1.63 13.61
N GLN A 98 -5.78 2.47 13.91
CA GLN A 98 -5.55 3.90 14.12
C GLN A 98 -4.48 4.17 15.19
N PRO A 99 -4.51 3.55 16.40
CA PRO A 99 -3.47 3.80 17.40
C PRO A 99 -2.06 3.44 16.93
N ALA A 100 -1.89 2.36 16.17
CA ALA A 100 -0.58 1.99 15.64
C ALA A 100 -0.04 3.03 14.64
N LEU A 101 -0.91 3.60 13.80
CA LEU A 101 -0.54 4.64 12.85
C LEU A 101 -0.30 6.00 13.52
N GLU A 102 -1.05 6.32 14.58
CA GLU A 102 -0.79 7.50 15.42
C GLU A 102 0.60 7.42 16.05
N VAL A 103 0.93 6.30 16.71
CA VAL A 103 2.28 6.07 17.29
C VAL A 103 3.37 6.17 16.23
N LEU A 104 3.14 5.64 15.02
CA LEU A 104 4.08 5.76 13.92
C LEU A 104 4.36 7.24 13.57
N THR A 105 3.32 8.08 13.44
CA THR A 105 3.51 9.51 13.12
C THR A 105 4.24 10.27 14.23
N VAL A 106 3.98 9.93 15.50
CA VAL A 106 4.71 10.50 16.65
C VAL A 106 6.18 10.11 16.58
N LEU A 107 6.48 8.81 16.38
CA LEU A 107 7.86 8.32 16.27
C LEU A 107 8.60 9.02 15.12
N LEU A 108 7.99 9.11 13.93
CA LEU A 108 8.60 9.75 12.78
C LEU A 108 8.85 11.25 12.99
N SER A 109 8.05 11.93 13.82
CA SER A 109 8.23 13.36 14.11
C SER A 109 9.59 13.66 14.75
N LEU A 110 10.18 12.68 15.45
CA LEU A 110 11.51 12.78 16.05
C LEU A 110 12.63 12.81 15.01
N TYR A 111 12.39 12.26 13.82
CA TYR A 111 13.41 12.08 12.79
C TYR A 111 13.23 13.00 11.57
N VAL A 112 11.99 13.24 11.15
CA VAL A 112 11.69 14.04 9.94
C VAL A 112 10.95 15.34 10.25
N GLY A 113 10.69 15.61 11.53
CA GLY A 113 10.04 16.84 12.00
C GLY A 113 8.53 16.88 11.73
N GLN A 114 7.84 17.75 12.46
CA GLN A 114 6.38 17.84 12.38
C GLN A 114 5.87 18.36 11.03
N ALA A 115 6.68 19.11 10.28
CA ALA A 115 6.30 19.57 8.94
C ALA A 115 5.97 18.41 7.97
N ARG A 116 6.55 17.22 8.19
CA ARG A 116 6.23 16.00 7.43
C ARG A 116 5.11 15.19 8.08
N THR A 117 5.08 15.10 9.41
CA THR A 117 4.21 14.15 10.11
C THR A 117 2.85 14.72 10.51
N SER A 118 2.73 16.01 10.84
CA SER A 118 1.43 16.58 11.24
C SER A 118 0.37 16.50 10.13
N PRO A 119 0.70 16.77 8.84
CA PRO A 119 -0.32 16.66 7.81
C PRO A 119 -0.70 15.21 7.52
N ALA A 120 0.26 14.27 7.69
CA ALA A 120 -0.04 12.83 7.60
C ALA A 120 -0.94 12.36 8.75
N ALA A 121 -0.71 12.84 9.98
CA ALA A 121 -1.55 12.53 11.13
C ALA A 121 -3.00 13.00 10.93
N GLU A 122 -3.20 14.23 10.42
CA GLU A 122 -4.52 14.75 10.06
C GLU A 122 -5.24 13.84 9.04
N GLU A 123 -4.51 13.37 8.03
CA GLU A 123 -5.06 12.49 6.99
C GLU A 123 -5.37 11.09 7.50
N ILE A 124 -4.56 10.55 8.41
CA ILE A 124 -4.84 9.29 9.11
C ILE A 124 -6.12 9.42 9.92
N HIS A 125 -6.27 10.48 10.72
CA HIS A 125 -7.50 10.73 11.47
C HIS A 125 -8.72 10.90 10.56
N HIS A 126 -8.57 11.61 9.45
CA HIS A 126 -9.64 11.75 8.48
C HIS A 126 -10.05 10.39 7.91
N PHE A 127 -9.09 9.61 7.42
CA PHE A 127 -9.29 8.27 6.88
C PHE A 127 -10.05 7.35 7.84
N PHE A 128 -9.70 7.31 9.13
CA PHE A 128 -10.43 6.46 10.09
C PHE A 128 -11.84 6.93 10.40
N ARG A 129 -12.15 8.21 10.20
CA ARG A 129 -13.51 8.74 10.36
C ARG A 129 -14.40 8.48 9.15
N THR A 130 -13.85 8.40 7.95
CA THR A 130 -14.62 8.44 6.69
C THR A 130 -14.50 7.19 5.84
N ASP A 131 -13.36 6.50 5.90
CA ASP A 131 -12.93 5.55 4.87
C ASP A 131 -12.43 4.21 5.41
N ALA A 132 -12.12 4.12 6.70
CA ALA A 132 -11.52 2.91 7.25
C ALA A 132 -12.51 1.74 7.12
N PRO A 133 -12.10 0.63 6.47
CA PRO A 133 -12.89 -0.58 6.52
C PRO A 133 -12.99 -1.05 7.98
N THR A 134 -14.14 -1.60 8.37
CA THR A 134 -14.33 -2.14 9.71
C THR A 134 -13.24 -3.18 9.98
N ALA A 135 -12.31 -2.86 10.89
CA ALA A 135 -11.23 -3.77 11.23
C ALA A 135 -11.82 -5.01 11.92
N PRO A 136 -11.29 -6.23 11.66
CA PRO A 136 -11.62 -7.37 12.50
C PRO A 136 -11.20 -7.06 13.95
N ALA A 137 -12.08 -7.33 14.91
CA ALA A 137 -11.82 -7.09 16.32
C ALA A 137 -10.53 -7.79 16.76
N ARG A 138 -9.55 -7.05 17.27
CA ARG A 138 -8.36 -7.67 17.85
C ARG A 138 -8.65 -8.16 19.26
N SER A 139 -8.48 -9.46 19.49
CA SER A 139 -8.13 -9.98 20.81
C SER A 139 -6.74 -9.45 21.14
N HIS A 140 -6.67 -8.41 21.97
CA HIS A 140 -5.40 -7.99 22.55
C HIS A 140 -5.00 -9.11 23.53
N GLY A 141 -4.10 -9.98 23.07
CA GLY A 141 -3.40 -10.90 23.95
C GLY A 141 -2.53 -10.07 24.88
N GLU A 142 -2.93 -10.02 26.14
CA GLU A 142 -2.08 -9.56 27.24
C GLU A 142 -0.78 -10.39 27.20
N SER A 143 0.37 -9.72 27.26
CA SER A 143 1.67 -10.29 27.58
C SER A 143 2.23 -9.53 28.77
#